data_AF-A0A6B3HZ32-F1
#
_entry.id   AF-A0A6B3HZ32-F1
#
_cell.length_a   1.000
_cell.length_b   1.000
_cell.length_c   1.000
_cell.angle_alpha   90.00
_cell.angle_beta   90.00
_cell.angle_gamma   90.00
#
_symmetry.space_group_name_H-M   'P 1'
#
loop_
_entity.id
_entity.type
_entity.pdbx_description
1 polymer ?
#
loop_
_entity_poly.entity_id
_entity_poly.type
_entity_poly.pdbx_seq_one_letter_code
_entity_poly.pdbx_strand_id
1 'polypeptide(L)'
;MCDSVDPVIAPSGTLLGLLQRGRGDGTLHALTAPRSEALAALDQCVLRDPRHDWRVENRSLYYARLYLDLDGSLDAVEAHLFAPEDHAAPGEERTGLAVSVLGHLASYGRDDALALLRRYAAHGANWPWALDELAVRDDDAALAALAAPVLARFPATAEGEAELAAAAGDSYEPRPWHLWAEDPDPAVGPRVKAALERSSFGLWQRQLTAPDRPQWSVDGVLSWAQEGHDRGNDRHVPAARCLATVATAADRPALLAAAR
;
A
#
# COMPACT_ATOMS: atom_id res chain seq x y z
N MET A 1 -1.53 -7.96 37.20
CA MET A 1 -0.76 -9.03 36.54
C MET A 1 0.23 -8.31 35.65
N CYS A 2 1.52 -8.38 35.97
CA CYS A 2 2.54 -7.87 35.05
C CYS A 2 2.61 -8.86 33.89
N ASP A 3 2.14 -8.45 32.72
CA ASP A 3 2.44 -9.17 31.49
C ASP A 3 3.96 -9.21 31.36
N SER A 4 4.52 -10.41 31.43
CA SER A 4 5.89 -10.65 31.05
C SER A 4 6.02 -10.28 29.58
N VAL A 5 6.66 -9.15 29.29
CA VAL A 5 7.08 -8.82 27.93
C VAL A 5 8.14 -9.83 27.57
N ASP A 6 7.73 -10.94 26.95
CA ASP A 6 8.67 -11.82 26.27
C ASP A 6 9.46 -10.95 25.30
N PRO A 7 10.80 -10.99 25.32
CA PRO A 7 11.58 -10.20 24.40
C PRO A 7 11.22 -10.66 22.98
N VAL A 8 10.64 -9.74 22.20
CA VAL A 8 10.22 -9.97 20.80
C VAL A 8 11.40 -10.48 19.95
N ILE A 9 12.63 -10.21 20.39
CA ILE A 9 13.88 -10.69 19.81
C ILE A 9 14.52 -11.73 20.74
N ALA A 10 14.86 -12.91 20.20
CA ALA A 10 15.52 -13.98 20.91
C ALA A 10 16.97 -13.64 21.33
N PRO A 11 17.54 -14.36 22.32
CA PRO A 11 18.87 -14.04 22.87
C PRO A 11 19.98 -13.93 21.81
N SER A 12 21.01 -13.13 22.12
CA SER A 12 22.09 -12.78 21.17
C SER A 12 22.79 -13.99 20.52
N GLY A 13 22.98 -15.05 21.30
CA GLY A 13 23.72 -16.26 20.93
C GLY A 13 22.88 -17.44 20.44
N THR A 14 21.55 -17.31 20.30
CA THR A 14 20.73 -18.37 19.69
C THR A 14 20.67 -18.20 18.17
N LEU A 15 20.46 -19.30 17.44
CA LEU A 15 20.31 -19.27 15.97
C LEU A 15 19.20 -18.30 15.55
N LEU A 16 18.02 -18.44 16.15
CA LEU A 16 16.88 -17.55 15.90
C LEU A 16 17.26 -16.08 16.09
N GLY A 17 17.91 -15.75 17.21
CA GLY A 17 18.28 -14.37 17.47
C GLY A 17 19.29 -13.86 16.44
N LEU A 18 20.28 -14.67 16.04
CA LEU A 18 21.25 -14.30 15.02
C LEU A 18 20.56 -13.96 13.70
N LEU A 19 19.60 -14.80 13.27
CA LEU A 19 18.77 -14.57 12.08
C LEU A 19 17.93 -13.30 12.22
N GLN A 20 17.24 -13.11 13.35
CA GLN A 20 16.42 -11.93 13.64
C GLN A 20 17.20 -10.61 13.68
N ARG A 21 18.53 -10.63 13.74
CA ARG A 21 19.37 -9.43 13.69
C ARG A 21 20.02 -9.21 12.33
N GLY A 22 19.80 -10.10 11.36
CA GLY A 22 20.31 -9.94 10.00
C GLY A 22 21.83 -9.88 9.90
N ARG A 23 22.56 -10.49 10.86
CA ARG A 23 24.02 -10.54 10.81
C ARG A 23 24.46 -11.63 9.84
N GLY A 24 25.50 -11.39 9.04
CA GLY A 24 26.05 -12.40 8.11
C GLY A 24 26.41 -13.73 8.79
N ASP A 25 26.83 -13.67 10.06
CA ASP A 25 27.08 -14.86 10.89
C ASP A 25 25.83 -15.75 11.04
N GLY A 26 24.62 -15.17 11.06
CA GLY A 26 23.37 -15.92 11.17
C GLY A 26 23.15 -16.90 10.02
N THR A 27 23.53 -16.53 8.78
CA THR A 27 23.47 -17.45 7.64
C THR A 27 24.48 -18.57 7.79
N LEU A 28 25.72 -18.25 8.17
CA LEU A 28 26.75 -19.27 8.37
C LEU A 28 26.32 -20.28 9.43
N HIS A 29 25.79 -19.79 10.56
CA HIS A 29 25.27 -20.65 11.61
C HIS A 29 24.09 -21.50 11.12
N ALA A 30 23.13 -20.93 10.39
CA ALA A 30 21.98 -21.65 9.85
C ALA A 30 22.40 -22.79 8.90
N LEU A 31 23.38 -22.55 8.02
CA LEU A 31 23.87 -23.56 7.07
C LEU A 31 24.66 -24.70 7.75
N THR A 32 25.14 -24.48 8.98
CA THR A 32 25.84 -25.51 9.77
C THR A 32 24.95 -26.20 10.81
N ALA A 33 23.79 -25.64 11.12
CA ALA A 33 22.83 -26.19 12.07
C ALA A 33 22.06 -27.37 11.45
N PRO A 34 21.41 -28.22 12.26
CA PRO A 34 20.44 -29.17 11.76
C PRO A 34 19.39 -28.45 10.91
N ARG A 35 19.21 -28.89 9.66
CA ARG A 35 18.35 -28.22 8.67
C ARG A 35 16.95 -27.91 9.20
N SER A 36 16.34 -28.83 9.94
CA SER A 36 15.01 -28.64 10.54
C SER A 36 14.98 -27.51 11.57
N GLU A 37 16.04 -27.33 12.36
CA GLU A 37 16.15 -26.24 13.33
C GLU A 37 16.36 -24.89 12.63
N ALA A 38 17.18 -24.88 11.57
CA ALA A 38 17.41 -23.69 10.75
C ALA A 38 16.13 -23.23 10.05
N LEU A 39 15.38 -24.16 9.46
CA LEU A 39 14.09 -23.88 8.82
C LEU A 39 13.06 -23.38 9.84
N ALA A 40 12.95 -24.01 11.02
CA ALA A 40 12.03 -23.54 12.05
C ALA A 40 12.35 -22.12 12.54
N ALA A 41 13.65 -21.80 12.69
CA ALA A 41 14.07 -20.45 13.07
C ALA A 41 13.84 -19.43 11.93
N LEU A 42 14.06 -19.84 10.67
CA LEU A 42 13.79 -19.02 9.49
C LEU A 42 12.29 -18.71 9.35
N ASP A 43 11.43 -19.73 9.46
CA ASP A 43 9.98 -19.55 9.46
C ASP A 43 9.58 -18.57 10.57
N GLN A 44 10.09 -18.74 11.79
CA GLN A 44 9.78 -17.79 12.86
C GLN A 44 10.18 -16.35 12.55
N CYS A 45 11.33 -16.14 11.90
CA CYS A 45 11.74 -14.80 11.45
C CYS A 45 10.81 -14.19 10.40
N VAL A 46 10.32 -15.00 9.46
CA VAL A 46 9.51 -14.53 8.32
C VAL A 46 8.06 -14.32 8.71
N LEU A 47 7.52 -15.17 9.58
CA LEU A 47 6.12 -15.16 9.99
C LEU A 47 5.86 -14.24 11.19
N ARG A 48 6.89 -13.93 11.99
CA ARG A 48 6.79 -13.13 13.21
C ARG A 48 7.90 -12.09 13.29
N ASP A 49 7.91 -11.19 12.31
CA ASP A 49 8.87 -10.09 12.30
C ASP A 49 8.64 -9.19 13.52
N PRO A 50 9.66 -9.01 14.41
CA PRO A 50 9.54 -8.13 15.57
C PRO A 50 9.49 -6.64 15.21
N ARG A 51 9.78 -6.27 13.96
CA ARG A 51 9.87 -4.87 13.51
C ARG A 51 8.48 -4.32 13.23
N HIS A 52 8.25 -3.08 13.69
CA HIS A 52 7.04 -2.34 13.36
C HIS A 52 6.98 -1.98 11.86
N ASP A 53 8.12 -1.62 11.27
CA ASP A 53 8.23 -1.40 9.83
C ASP A 53 9.26 -2.37 9.24
N TRP A 54 8.73 -3.38 8.56
CA TRP A 54 9.53 -4.44 7.95
C TRP A 54 10.28 -3.96 6.69
N ARG A 55 9.89 -2.83 6.10
CA ARG A 55 10.45 -2.26 4.86
C ARG A 55 11.78 -1.55 5.07
N VAL A 56 12.09 -1.14 6.30
CA VAL A 56 13.30 -0.34 6.62
C VAL A 56 14.60 -1.09 6.33
N GLU A 57 14.59 -2.42 6.39
CA GLU A 57 15.75 -3.25 6.05
C GLU A 57 15.36 -4.38 5.10
N ASN A 58 16.21 -4.65 4.10
CA ASN A 58 16.03 -5.66 3.06
C ASN A 58 16.23 -7.10 3.57
N ARG A 59 15.57 -7.48 4.67
CA ARG A 59 15.66 -8.84 5.23
C ARG A 59 14.93 -9.88 4.38
N SER A 60 13.98 -9.46 3.56
CA SER A 60 13.29 -10.32 2.60
C SER A 60 14.28 -11.02 1.65
N LEU A 61 15.24 -10.28 1.08
CA LEU A 61 16.31 -10.84 0.22
C LEU A 61 17.15 -11.87 0.96
N TYR A 62 17.53 -11.53 2.19
CA TYR A 62 18.33 -12.37 3.06
C TYR A 62 17.63 -13.70 3.38
N TYR A 63 16.37 -13.65 3.82
CA TYR A 63 15.59 -14.83 4.15
C TYR A 63 15.23 -15.67 2.92
N ALA A 64 14.91 -15.03 1.79
CA ALA A 64 14.66 -15.74 0.53
C ALA A 64 15.89 -16.54 0.08
N ARG A 65 17.09 -15.94 0.21
CA ARG A 65 18.33 -16.67 -0.10
C ARG A 65 18.52 -17.87 0.83
N LEU A 66 18.24 -17.72 2.11
CA LEU A 66 18.37 -18.81 3.07
C LEU A 66 17.35 -19.93 2.84
N TYR A 67 16.11 -19.61 2.42
CA TYR A 67 15.14 -20.61 1.97
C TYR A 67 15.67 -21.44 0.80
N LEU A 68 16.35 -20.82 -0.18
CA LEU A 68 16.97 -21.55 -1.29
C LEU A 68 18.12 -22.44 -0.82
N ASP A 69 19.05 -21.89 -0.04
CA ASP A 69 20.24 -22.61 0.38
C ASP A 69 19.89 -23.78 1.34
N LEU A 70 18.77 -23.69 2.06
CA LEU A 70 18.22 -24.75 2.91
C LEU A 70 17.15 -25.62 2.20
N ASP A 71 16.83 -25.35 0.93
CA ASP A 71 15.75 -26.03 0.20
C ASP A 71 14.40 -26.04 0.97
N GLY A 72 14.05 -24.94 1.63
CA GLY A 72 12.89 -24.90 2.52
C GLY A 72 11.55 -25.01 1.79
N SER A 73 10.58 -25.66 2.45
CA SER A 73 9.18 -25.66 2.04
C SER A 73 8.51 -24.30 2.32
N LEU A 74 7.47 -23.99 1.57
CA LEU A 74 6.65 -22.79 1.76
C LEU A 74 5.34 -23.06 2.53
N ASP A 75 5.11 -24.28 3.01
CA ASP A 75 3.86 -24.66 3.69
C ASP A 75 3.52 -23.75 4.89
N ALA A 76 4.53 -23.40 5.70
CA ALA A 76 4.36 -22.51 6.84
C ALA A 76 4.04 -21.07 6.42
N VAL A 77 4.64 -20.60 5.32
CA VAL A 77 4.37 -19.29 4.72
C VAL A 77 2.95 -19.26 4.15
N GLU A 78 2.53 -20.29 3.42
CA GLU A 78 1.17 -20.40 2.90
C GLU A 78 0.14 -20.39 4.03
N ALA A 79 0.32 -21.21 5.06
CA ALA A 79 -0.58 -21.27 6.20
C ALA A 79 -0.69 -19.91 6.93
N HIS A 80 0.42 -19.18 7.04
CA HIS A 80 0.46 -17.85 7.63
C HIS A 80 -0.28 -16.80 6.82
N LEU A 81 -0.07 -16.79 5.49
CA LEU A 81 -0.68 -15.82 4.58
C LEU A 81 -2.20 -16.01 4.46
N PHE A 82 -2.69 -17.25 4.53
CA PHE A 82 -4.13 -17.55 4.46
C PHE A 82 -4.78 -17.77 5.83
N ALA A 83 -4.15 -17.26 6.89
CA ALA A 83 -4.68 -17.42 8.23
C ALA A 83 -5.94 -16.54 8.43
N PRO A 84 -7.02 -17.04 9.06
CA PRO A 84 -8.28 -16.30 9.19
C PRO A 84 -8.16 -14.96 9.92
N GLU A 85 -7.14 -14.79 10.77
CA GLU A 85 -6.90 -13.57 11.55
C GLU A 85 -6.65 -12.35 10.66
N ASP A 86 -6.17 -12.55 9.43
CA ASP A 86 -5.91 -11.47 8.46
C ASP A 86 -7.19 -10.77 7.99
N HIS A 87 -8.36 -11.42 8.11
CA HIS A 87 -9.64 -10.78 7.82
C HIS A 87 -10.10 -9.81 8.92
N ALA A 88 -9.61 -10.00 10.15
CA ALA A 88 -10.00 -9.19 11.31
C ALA A 88 -9.01 -8.04 11.58
N ALA A 89 -7.75 -8.18 11.15
CA ALA A 89 -6.70 -7.19 11.32
C ALA A 89 -5.89 -7.04 10.01
N PRO A 90 -6.28 -6.12 9.10
CA PRO A 90 -5.68 -5.99 7.77
C PRO A 90 -4.30 -5.28 7.79
N GLY A 91 -3.64 -5.23 8.95
CA GLY A 91 -2.32 -4.59 9.10
C GLY A 91 -1.28 -5.30 8.23
N GLU A 92 -0.60 -4.51 7.39
CA GLU A 92 0.38 -5.03 6.42
C GLU A 92 1.61 -5.63 7.11
N GLU A 93 1.90 -5.21 8.34
CA GLU A 93 3.02 -5.66 9.16
C GLU A 93 3.06 -7.16 9.40
N ARG A 94 1.91 -7.84 9.45
CA ARG A 94 1.85 -9.29 9.69
C ARG A 94 2.33 -10.10 8.49
N THR A 95 1.98 -9.67 7.28
CA THR A 95 2.17 -10.47 6.06
C THR A 95 3.21 -9.89 5.10
N GLY A 96 3.53 -8.60 5.22
CA GLY A 96 4.37 -7.87 4.28
C GLY A 96 5.76 -8.48 4.08
N LEU A 97 6.46 -8.85 5.16
CA LEU A 97 7.76 -9.52 5.04
C LEU A 97 7.64 -10.85 4.27
N ALA A 98 6.65 -11.68 4.62
CA ALA A 98 6.44 -12.98 3.98
C ALA A 98 6.13 -12.82 2.48
N VAL A 99 5.30 -11.85 2.12
CA VAL A 99 5.01 -11.49 0.72
C VAL A 99 6.26 -11.06 -0.03
N SER A 100 7.09 -10.19 0.54
CA SER A 100 8.36 -9.79 -0.11
C SER A 100 9.39 -10.92 -0.19
N VAL A 101 9.41 -11.86 0.76
CA VAL A 101 10.22 -13.09 0.65
C VAL A 101 9.75 -13.93 -0.54
N LEU A 102 8.43 -14.13 -0.71
CA LEU A 102 7.89 -14.83 -1.89
C LEU A 102 8.26 -14.13 -3.20
N GLY A 103 8.20 -12.79 -3.23
CA GLY A 103 8.65 -12.00 -4.38
C GLY A 103 10.10 -12.33 -4.76
N HIS A 104 11.03 -12.29 -3.81
CA HIS A 104 12.43 -12.62 -4.11
C HIS A 104 12.64 -14.08 -4.51
N LEU A 105 11.95 -15.03 -3.88
CA LEU A 105 11.99 -16.43 -4.29
C LEU A 105 11.51 -16.62 -5.73
N ALA A 106 10.43 -15.96 -6.12
CA ALA A 106 9.96 -15.95 -7.50
C ALA A 106 11.02 -15.36 -8.47
N SER A 107 11.69 -14.27 -8.10
CA SER A 107 12.81 -13.72 -8.89
C SER A 107 14.00 -14.68 -9.03
N TYR A 108 14.18 -15.59 -8.07
CA TYR A 108 15.19 -16.64 -8.15
C TYR A 108 14.73 -17.89 -8.94
N GLY A 109 13.51 -17.90 -9.49
CA GLY A 109 12.98 -18.99 -10.29
C GLY A 109 12.29 -20.10 -9.50
N ARG A 110 11.83 -19.83 -8.27
CA ARG A 110 10.98 -20.78 -7.52
C ARG A 110 9.53 -20.67 -7.98
N ASP A 111 9.10 -21.63 -8.79
CA ASP A 111 7.75 -21.68 -9.36
C ASP A 111 6.65 -21.82 -8.30
N ASP A 112 6.92 -22.55 -7.21
CA ASP A 112 5.99 -22.70 -6.07
C ASP A 112 5.76 -21.36 -5.35
N ALA A 113 6.80 -20.55 -5.20
CA ALA A 113 6.70 -19.20 -4.65
C ALA A 113 5.87 -18.28 -5.57
N LEU A 114 6.13 -18.30 -6.88
CA LEU A 114 5.37 -17.51 -7.85
C LEU A 114 3.88 -17.92 -7.87
N ALA A 115 3.60 -19.22 -7.87
CA ALA A 115 2.24 -19.74 -7.82
C ALA A 115 1.51 -19.35 -6.52
N LEU A 116 2.19 -19.42 -5.38
CA LEU A 116 1.64 -18.98 -4.10
C LEU A 116 1.37 -17.47 -4.09
N LEU A 117 2.30 -16.66 -4.61
CA LEU A 117 2.15 -15.21 -4.68
C LEU A 117 0.96 -14.80 -5.57
N ARG A 118 0.75 -15.46 -6.72
CA ARG A 118 -0.44 -15.26 -7.58
C ARG A 118 -1.74 -15.59 -6.84
N ARG A 119 -1.79 -16.73 -6.14
CA ARG A 119 -2.95 -17.11 -5.32
C ARG A 119 -3.21 -16.09 -4.21
N TYR A 120 -2.16 -15.57 -3.58
CA TYR A 120 -2.28 -14.58 -2.53
C TYR A 120 -2.73 -13.21 -3.06
N ALA A 121 -2.26 -12.77 -4.22
CA ALA A 121 -2.83 -11.60 -4.90
C ALA A 121 -4.33 -11.82 -5.22
N ALA A 122 -4.71 -13.02 -5.66
CA ALA A 122 -6.10 -13.32 -6.01
C ALA A 122 -7.05 -13.38 -4.80
N HIS A 123 -6.61 -13.80 -3.60
CA HIS A 123 -7.51 -14.08 -2.47
C HIS A 123 -7.05 -13.61 -1.09
N GLY A 124 -5.81 -13.16 -0.96
CA GLY A 124 -5.22 -12.70 0.29
C GLY A 124 -5.76 -11.36 0.77
N ALA A 125 -5.60 -11.11 2.07
CA ALA A 125 -5.98 -9.85 2.71
C ALA A 125 -5.06 -8.70 2.26
N ASN A 126 -3.74 -8.90 2.31
CA ASN A 126 -2.75 -7.93 1.83
C ASN A 126 -2.42 -8.13 0.35
N TRP A 127 -3.47 -8.23 -0.47
CA TRP A 127 -3.33 -8.44 -1.90
C TRP A 127 -2.68 -7.28 -2.67
N PRO A 128 -2.80 -5.98 -2.29
CA PRO A 128 -2.17 -4.91 -3.08
C PRO A 128 -0.67 -5.09 -3.12
N TRP A 129 -0.07 -5.46 -1.98
CA TRP A 129 1.36 -5.69 -1.89
C TRP A 129 1.82 -6.91 -2.68
N ALA A 130 1.03 -7.98 -2.69
CA ALA A 130 1.30 -9.15 -3.52
C ALA A 130 1.21 -8.82 -5.02
N LEU A 131 0.26 -7.97 -5.40
CA LEU A 131 0.11 -7.49 -6.77
C LEU A 131 1.32 -6.64 -7.20
N ASP A 132 1.80 -5.73 -6.34
CA ASP A 132 3.00 -4.94 -6.58
C ASP A 132 4.24 -5.85 -6.73
N GLU A 133 4.39 -6.89 -5.89
CA GLU A 133 5.51 -7.84 -6.05
C GLU A 133 5.44 -8.62 -7.39
N LEU A 134 4.24 -8.97 -7.86
CA LEU A 134 4.04 -9.63 -9.15
C LEU A 134 4.26 -8.68 -10.33
N ALA A 135 3.90 -7.41 -10.20
CA ALA A 135 4.00 -6.42 -11.25
C ALA A 135 5.42 -6.29 -11.83
N VAL A 136 6.46 -6.52 -11.02
CA VAL A 136 7.87 -6.45 -11.47
C VAL A 136 8.49 -7.81 -11.82
N ARG A 137 7.77 -8.92 -11.61
CA ARG A 137 8.32 -10.29 -11.70
C ARG A 137 7.57 -11.21 -12.66
N ASP A 138 6.29 -10.93 -12.87
CA ASP A 138 5.40 -11.79 -13.60
C ASP A 138 5.19 -11.31 -15.05
N ASP A 139 4.68 -12.19 -15.90
CA ASP A 139 4.35 -11.89 -17.29
C ASP A 139 2.95 -11.25 -17.42
N ASP A 140 2.74 -10.58 -18.56
CA ASP A 140 1.50 -9.85 -18.84
C ASP A 140 0.27 -10.77 -18.86
N ALA A 141 0.41 -12.03 -19.28
CA ALA A 141 -0.72 -12.95 -19.37
C ALA A 141 -1.17 -13.43 -17.98
N ALA A 142 -0.23 -13.71 -17.09
CA ALA A 142 -0.50 -14.04 -15.70
C ALA A 142 -1.07 -12.85 -14.94
N LEU A 143 -0.54 -11.64 -15.17
CA LEU A 143 -1.12 -10.41 -14.61
C LEU A 143 -2.53 -10.15 -15.13
N ALA A 144 -2.80 -10.36 -16.42
CA ALA A 144 -4.14 -10.24 -17.00
C ALA A 144 -5.15 -11.14 -16.26
N ALA A 145 -4.76 -12.39 -15.98
CA ALA A 145 -5.63 -13.36 -15.30
C ALA A 145 -6.02 -12.95 -13.87
N LEU A 146 -5.30 -12.03 -13.23
CA LEU A 146 -5.61 -11.52 -11.90
C LEU A 146 -6.68 -10.43 -11.89
N ALA A 147 -7.05 -9.86 -13.05
CA ALA A 147 -8.04 -8.79 -13.14
C ALA A 147 -9.38 -9.20 -12.49
N ALA A 148 -9.94 -10.33 -12.91
CA ALA A 148 -11.23 -10.82 -12.40
C ALA A 148 -11.26 -11.00 -10.88
N PRO A 149 -10.36 -11.78 -10.24
CA PRO A 149 -10.38 -11.95 -8.79
C PRO A 149 -10.10 -10.65 -8.02
N VAL A 150 -9.24 -9.77 -8.52
CA VAL A 150 -8.98 -8.47 -7.88
C VAL A 150 -10.22 -7.57 -7.97
N LEU A 151 -10.81 -7.42 -9.15
CA LEU A 151 -12.00 -6.58 -9.37
C LEU A 151 -13.25 -7.09 -8.65
N ALA A 152 -13.34 -8.38 -8.36
CA ALA A 152 -14.45 -8.97 -7.59
C ALA A 152 -14.52 -8.46 -6.14
N ARG A 153 -13.44 -7.87 -5.61
CA ARG A 153 -13.40 -7.26 -4.27
C ARG A 153 -14.20 -5.97 -4.19
N PHE A 154 -14.45 -5.32 -5.33
CA PHE A 154 -15.09 -4.03 -5.42
C PHE A 154 -16.49 -4.20 -5.99
N PRO A 155 -17.55 -4.04 -5.18
CA PRO A 155 -18.92 -4.05 -5.69
C PRO A 155 -19.14 -2.97 -6.77
N ALA A 156 -20.04 -3.20 -7.72
CA ALA A 156 -20.44 -2.22 -8.72
C ALA A 156 -21.40 -1.15 -8.12
N THR A 157 -20.99 -0.53 -7.02
CA THR A 157 -21.66 0.58 -6.33
C THR A 157 -20.76 1.81 -6.33
N ALA A 158 -21.30 2.98 -6.00
CA ALA A 158 -20.49 4.20 -5.95
C ALA A 158 -19.32 4.08 -4.94
N GLU A 159 -19.57 3.41 -3.82
CA GLU A 159 -18.57 3.13 -2.78
C GLU A 159 -17.49 2.17 -3.29
N GLY A 160 -17.88 1.03 -3.89
CA GLY A 160 -16.91 0.08 -4.44
C GLY A 160 -16.08 0.65 -5.59
N GLU A 161 -16.67 1.52 -6.41
CA GLU A 161 -15.96 2.25 -7.46
C GLU A 161 -14.97 3.29 -6.93
N ALA A 162 -15.26 3.90 -5.78
CA ALA A 162 -14.33 4.79 -5.09
C ALA A 162 -13.17 4.01 -4.44
N GLU A 163 -13.46 2.87 -3.82
CA GLU A 163 -12.46 1.96 -3.27
C GLU A 163 -11.54 1.40 -4.36
N LEU A 164 -12.08 1.03 -5.53
CA LEU A 164 -11.31 0.61 -6.69
C LEU A 164 -10.36 1.73 -7.17
N ALA A 165 -10.85 2.97 -7.26
CA ALA A 165 -10.04 4.11 -7.65
C ALA A 165 -8.93 4.43 -6.64
N ALA A 166 -9.21 4.29 -5.34
CA ALA A 166 -8.19 4.43 -4.29
C ALA A 166 -7.12 3.35 -4.42
N ALA A 167 -7.51 2.07 -4.54
CA ALA A 167 -6.58 0.96 -4.67
C ALA A 167 -5.69 1.07 -5.93
N ALA A 168 -6.26 1.48 -7.06
CA ALA A 168 -5.49 1.71 -8.29
C ALA A 168 -4.54 2.92 -8.18
N GLY A 169 -4.96 3.98 -7.50
CA GLY A 169 -4.17 5.19 -7.31
C GLY A 169 -3.04 5.06 -6.29
N ASP A 170 -3.22 4.21 -5.27
CA ASP A 170 -2.25 3.98 -4.19
C ASP A 170 -1.25 2.85 -4.54
N SER A 171 -1.44 2.15 -5.65
CA SER A 171 -0.55 1.08 -6.12
C SER A 171 0.86 1.62 -6.34
N TYR A 172 1.87 0.92 -5.80
CA TYR A 172 3.26 1.30 -6.03
C TYR A 172 3.68 0.96 -7.47
N GLU A 173 3.24 -0.19 -7.98
CA GLU A 173 3.55 -0.66 -9.33
C GLU A 173 2.31 -0.59 -10.24
N PRO A 174 2.17 0.42 -11.11
CA PRO A 174 0.94 0.66 -11.85
C PRO A 174 0.74 -0.29 -13.05
N ARG A 175 1.72 -1.17 -13.35
CA ARG A 175 1.69 -2.04 -14.56
C ARG A 175 0.44 -2.91 -14.66
N PRO A 176 -0.02 -3.63 -13.61
CA PRO A 176 -1.21 -4.47 -13.72
C PRO A 176 -2.46 -3.64 -14.05
N TRP A 177 -2.60 -2.48 -13.43
CA TRP A 177 -3.74 -1.58 -13.66
C TRP A 177 -3.76 -1.02 -15.08
N HIS A 178 -2.61 -0.60 -15.62
CA HIS A 178 -2.53 -0.16 -17.02
C HIS A 178 -2.83 -1.29 -17.99
N LEU A 179 -2.35 -2.51 -17.70
CA LEU A 179 -2.64 -3.68 -18.51
C LEU A 179 -4.15 -4.00 -18.51
N TRP A 180 -4.79 -3.97 -17.34
CA TRP A 180 -6.22 -4.22 -17.23
C TRP A 180 -7.07 -3.11 -17.86
N ALA A 181 -6.61 -1.86 -17.87
CA ALA A 181 -7.32 -0.76 -18.51
C ALA A 181 -7.47 -0.92 -20.03
N GLU A 182 -6.55 -1.67 -20.65
CA GLU A 182 -6.56 -2.01 -22.08
C GLU A 182 -7.29 -3.33 -22.39
N ASP A 183 -7.85 -3.99 -21.37
CA ASP A 183 -8.59 -5.24 -21.55
C ASP A 183 -9.87 -5.01 -22.38
N PRO A 184 -10.13 -5.86 -23.41
CA PRO A 184 -11.31 -5.71 -24.26
C PRO A 184 -12.64 -6.04 -23.55
N ASP A 185 -12.62 -6.74 -22.41
CA ASP A 185 -13.82 -7.04 -21.63
C ASP A 185 -14.41 -5.74 -21.05
N PRO A 186 -15.67 -5.38 -21.39
CA PRO A 186 -16.33 -4.19 -20.86
C PRO A 186 -16.44 -4.14 -19.33
N ALA A 187 -16.39 -5.30 -18.65
CA ALA A 187 -16.41 -5.38 -17.19
C ALA A 187 -15.03 -5.09 -16.55
N VAL A 188 -13.95 -5.10 -17.33
CA VAL A 188 -12.57 -4.91 -16.88
C VAL A 188 -12.01 -3.58 -17.40
N GLY A 189 -11.77 -3.47 -18.70
CA GLY A 189 -11.05 -2.33 -19.31
C GLY A 189 -11.66 -0.98 -19.01
N PRO A 190 -12.90 -0.71 -19.46
CA PRO A 190 -13.57 0.56 -19.18
C PRO A 190 -13.70 0.88 -17.69
N ARG A 191 -13.87 -0.14 -16.85
CA ARG A 191 -14.02 0.00 -15.40
C ARG A 191 -12.71 0.44 -14.74
N VAL A 192 -11.61 -0.24 -15.05
CA VAL A 192 -10.27 0.11 -14.53
C VAL A 192 -9.83 1.46 -15.08
N LYS A 193 -10.08 1.75 -16.36
CA LYS A 193 -9.78 3.05 -16.95
C LYS A 193 -10.49 4.20 -16.22
N ALA A 194 -11.78 4.05 -15.93
CA ALA A 194 -12.52 5.05 -15.16
C ALA A 194 -11.97 5.22 -13.73
N ALA A 195 -11.54 4.13 -13.08
CA ALA A 195 -10.89 4.19 -11.77
C ALA A 195 -9.55 4.95 -11.81
N LEU A 196 -8.70 4.68 -12.79
CA LEU A 196 -7.44 5.39 -13.02
C LEU A 196 -7.66 6.88 -13.30
N GLU A 197 -8.66 7.23 -14.10
CA GLU A 197 -9.03 8.64 -14.36
C GLU A 197 -9.48 9.34 -13.07
N ARG A 198 -10.34 8.70 -12.26
CA ARG A 198 -10.78 9.26 -10.96
C ARG A 198 -9.61 9.50 -10.00
N SER A 199 -8.68 8.55 -9.91
CA SER A 199 -7.52 8.67 -9.03
C SER A 199 -6.58 9.82 -9.46
N SER A 200 -6.29 9.92 -10.76
CA SER A 200 -5.41 10.94 -11.35
C SER A 200 -5.89 12.36 -11.08
N PHE A 201 -7.21 12.57 -11.01
CA PHE A 201 -7.82 13.87 -10.74
C PHE A 201 -8.39 14.00 -9.33
N GLY A 202 -8.16 13.04 -8.42
CA GLY A 202 -8.84 13.01 -7.12
C GLY A 202 -8.55 14.22 -6.22
N LEU A 203 -7.35 14.78 -6.28
CA LEU A 203 -7.02 16.04 -5.57
C LEU A 203 -7.71 17.25 -6.22
N TRP A 204 -7.73 17.30 -7.55
CA TRP A 204 -8.38 18.37 -8.31
C TRP A 204 -9.90 18.35 -8.11
N GLN A 205 -10.51 17.16 -8.14
CA GLN A 205 -11.93 16.97 -7.85
C GLN A 205 -12.25 17.40 -6.42
N ARG A 206 -11.48 16.95 -5.41
CA ARG A 206 -11.66 17.41 -4.02
C ARG A 206 -11.59 18.93 -3.89
N GLN A 207 -10.67 19.57 -4.60
CA GLN A 207 -10.55 21.03 -4.61
C GLN A 207 -11.73 21.71 -5.33
N LEU A 208 -12.24 21.12 -6.42
CA LEU A 208 -13.39 21.63 -7.17
C LEU A 208 -14.73 21.37 -6.47
N THR A 209 -14.85 20.32 -5.66
CA THR A 209 -16.07 19.96 -4.94
C THR A 209 -16.06 20.41 -3.48
N ALA A 210 -14.97 21.06 -3.04
CA ALA A 210 -14.90 21.64 -1.70
C ALA A 210 -16.08 22.62 -1.51
N PRO A 211 -16.94 22.38 -0.51
CA PRO A 211 -18.17 23.17 -0.33
C PRO A 211 -17.88 24.61 0.12
N ASP A 212 -16.68 24.86 0.64
CA ASP A 212 -16.28 26.13 1.23
C ASP A 212 -15.32 26.91 0.32
N ARG A 213 -15.85 27.38 -0.82
CA ARG A 213 -15.13 28.20 -1.79
C ARG A 213 -15.86 29.53 -2.03
N PRO A 214 -15.14 30.64 -2.23
CA PRO A 214 -15.77 31.88 -2.62
C PRO A 214 -16.36 31.76 -4.03
N GLN A 215 -17.36 32.58 -4.34
CA GLN A 215 -17.63 32.87 -5.75
C GLN A 215 -16.43 33.63 -6.32
N TRP A 216 -16.00 33.30 -7.54
CA TRP A 216 -14.84 33.92 -8.20
C TRP A 216 -15.15 35.34 -8.70
N SER A 217 -15.29 36.26 -7.74
CA SER A 217 -15.51 37.70 -7.93
C SER A 217 -14.97 38.44 -6.70
N VAL A 218 -14.69 39.74 -6.81
CA VAL A 218 -14.20 40.52 -5.66
C VAL A 218 -15.21 40.50 -4.50
N ASP A 219 -16.49 40.72 -4.78
CA ASP A 219 -17.56 40.69 -3.78
C ASP A 219 -17.70 39.31 -3.13
N GLY A 220 -17.75 38.25 -3.94
CA GLY A 220 -17.87 36.87 -3.44
C GLY A 220 -16.69 36.41 -2.58
N VAL A 221 -15.47 36.89 -2.86
CA VAL A 221 -14.29 36.60 -2.02
C VAL A 221 -14.33 37.39 -0.71
N LEU A 222 -14.77 38.64 -0.73
CA LEU A 222 -14.90 39.47 0.48
C LEU A 222 -16.01 38.92 1.40
N SER A 223 -17.18 38.57 0.87
CA SER A 223 -18.26 37.94 1.65
C SER A 223 -17.81 36.61 2.25
N TRP A 224 -17.12 35.77 1.48
CA TRP A 224 -16.60 34.50 1.98
C TRP A 224 -15.57 34.65 3.10
N ALA A 225 -14.73 35.70 3.03
CA ALA A 225 -13.78 36.04 4.08
C ALA A 225 -14.48 36.52 5.36
N GLN A 226 -15.50 37.37 5.21
CA GLN A 226 -16.31 37.89 6.31
C GLN A 226 -17.08 36.76 7.01
N GLU A 227 -17.74 35.87 6.26
CA GLU A 227 -18.43 34.71 6.83
C GLU A 227 -17.49 33.78 7.62
N GLY A 228 -16.23 33.66 7.17
CA GLY A 228 -15.20 32.93 7.90
C GLY A 228 -14.87 33.61 9.23
N HIS A 229 -14.63 34.92 9.20
CA HIS A 229 -14.36 35.72 10.39
C HIS A 229 -15.51 35.65 11.41
N ASP A 230 -16.75 35.81 10.95
CA ASP A 230 -17.95 35.74 11.79
C ASP A 230 -18.13 34.36 12.47
N ARG A 231 -17.61 33.29 11.85
CA ARG A 231 -17.60 31.91 12.37
C ARG A 231 -16.35 31.57 13.17
N GLY A 232 -15.42 32.50 13.37
CA GLY A 232 -14.15 32.28 14.07
C GLY A 232 -13.10 31.48 13.27
N ASN A 233 -13.26 31.36 11.94
CA ASN A 233 -12.30 30.75 11.03
C ASN A 233 -11.74 31.82 10.09
N ASP A 234 -10.70 32.53 10.52
CA ASP A 234 -10.12 33.64 9.78
C ASP A 234 -9.53 33.20 8.42
N ARG A 235 -10.16 33.69 7.33
CA ARG A 235 -9.79 33.38 5.93
C ARG A 235 -9.05 34.52 5.23
N HIS A 236 -8.53 35.50 5.97
CA HIS A 236 -7.89 36.70 5.36
C HIS A 236 -6.71 36.34 4.44
N VAL A 237 -5.88 35.36 4.80
CA VAL A 237 -4.76 34.88 3.94
C VAL A 237 -5.24 34.23 2.64
N PRO A 238 -6.13 33.21 2.65
CA PRO A 238 -6.64 32.64 1.39
C PRO A 238 -7.50 33.63 0.58
N ALA A 239 -8.24 34.53 1.23
CA ALA A 239 -8.99 35.58 0.55
C ALA A 239 -8.07 36.54 -0.22
N ALA A 240 -6.95 36.97 0.38
CA ALA A 240 -5.98 37.81 -0.31
C ALA A 240 -5.41 37.16 -1.58
N ARG A 241 -5.16 35.84 -1.56
CA ARG A 241 -4.71 35.08 -2.75
C ARG A 241 -5.77 35.04 -3.85
N CYS A 242 -7.03 34.84 -3.46
CA CYS A 242 -8.15 34.86 -4.40
C CYS A 242 -8.33 36.26 -5.02
N LEU A 243 -8.32 37.32 -4.21
CA LEU A 243 -8.40 38.71 -4.65
C LEU A 243 -7.26 39.09 -5.60
N ALA A 244 -6.03 38.62 -5.35
CA ALA A 244 -4.91 38.83 -6.27
C ALA A 244 -5.14 38.23 -7.67
N THR A 245 -6.05 37.28 -7.79
CA THR A 245 -6.40 36.62 -9.06
C THR A 245 -7.62 37.26 -9.74
N VAL A 246 -8.63 37.69 -8.96
CA VAL A 246 -9.91 38.18 -9.51
C VAL A 246 -10.04 39.70 -9.58
N ALA A 247 -9.27 40.44 -8.79
CA ALA A 247 -9.39 41.89 -8.73
C ALA A 247 -8.72 42.56 -9.93
N THR A 248 -9.39 43.58 -10.46
CA THR A 248 -8.87 44.48 -11.48
C THR A 248 -8.66 45.88 -10.89
N ALA A 249 -8.11 46.80 -11.69
CA ALA A 249 -7.97 48.20 -11.28
C ALA A 249 -9.32 48.86 -10.90
N ALA A 250 -10.44 48.39 -11.47
CA ALA A 250 -11.77 48.92 -11.20
C ALA A 250 -12.26 48.61 -9.77
N ASP A 251 -11.74 47.55 -9.16
CA ASP A 251 -12.20 47.04 -7.86
C ASP A 251 -11.53 47.73 -6.66
N ARG A 252 -10.58 48.64 -6.93
CA ARG A 252 -9.83 49.38 -5.90
C ARG A 252 -10.71 50.04 -4.84
N PRO A 253 -11.85 50.68 -5.15
CA PRO A 253 -12.72 51.26 -4.13
C PRO A 253 -13.31 50.22 -3.16
N ALA A 254 -13.74 49.07 -3.68
CA ALA A 254 -14.32 47.98 -2.88
C ALA A 254 -13.29 47.34 -1.94
N LEU A 255 -12.07 47.11 -2.44
CA LEU A 255 -10.96 46.59 -1.64
C LEU A 255 -10.57 47.54 -0.49
N LEU A 256 -10.51 48.84 -0.76
CA LEU A 256 -10.20 49.84 0.28
C LEU A 256 -11.32 50.01 1.30
N ALA A 257 -12.57 49.77 0.92
CA ALA A 257 -13.70 49.81 1.84
C ALA A 257 -13.66 48.60 2.80
N ALA A 258 -13.35 47.40 2.29
CA ALA A 258 -13.26 46.18 3.08
C ALA A 258 -12.03 46.10 4.01
N ALA A 259 -10.99 46.91 3.76
CA ALA A 259 -9.78 46.97 4.58
C ALA A 259 -9.86 47.94 5.77
N ARG A 260 -11.02 48.56 6.00
CA ARG A 260 -11.27 49.49 7.11
C ARG A 260 -11.94 48.78 8.28
#